data_AF-A0A8J2X7U6-F1
#
_entry.id   AF-A0A8J2X7U6-F1
#
_cell.length_a   1.000
_cell.length_b   1.000
_cell.length_c   1.000
_cell.angle_alpha   90.00
_cell.angle_beta   90.00
_cell.angle_gamma   90.00
#
_symmetry.space_group_name_H-M   'P 1'
#
loop_
_entity.id
_entity.type
_entity.pdbx_description
1 polymer ?
#
loop_
_entity_poly.entity_id
_entity_poly.type
_entity_poly.pdbx_seq_one_letter_code
_entity_poly.pdbx_strand_id
1 'polypeptide(L)'
;MSHKCVLLGRNIFRSYSSKPLIGPRFTSLNEIKAYIFKDSLSANDYLTNSESQRDQLQIPSKQAVVKLCRLSGLPSEDADIERIQRNLSKQISFIDILHNTQLNEEVDENYARLVPRHNSALSYEEFMRRIAENKEMQRVAEQEESWDSTSAAALEKDHYFVIREDILENKN
;
A
#
# COMPACT_ATOMS: atom_id res chain seq x y z
N MET A 1 -44.89 5.13 41.40
CA MET A 1 -44.47 5.58 40.06
C MET A 1 -43.12 6.28 40.17
N SER A 2 -42.08 5.70 39.57
CA SER A 2 -40.91 6.43 39.03
C SER A 2 -39.90 5.38 38.55
N HIS A 3 -40.06 4.92 37.30
CA HIS A 3 -39.06 4.09 36.64
C HIS A 3 -37.90 4.99 36.19
N LYS A 4 -36.74 4.84 36.83
CA LYS A 4 -35.49 5.38 36.29
C LYS A 4 -34.91 4.38 35.30
N CYS A 5 -35.07 4.66 34.02
CA CYS A 5 -34.39 3.97 32.93
C CYS A 5 -32.94 4.46 32.90
N VAL A 6 -31.99 3.59 33.27
CA VAL A 6 -30.55 3.85 33.11
C VAL A 6 -30.16 3.40 31.72
N LEU A 7 -29.97 4.37 30.82
CA LEU A 7 -29.37 4.16 29.50
C LEU A 7 -27.89 3.79 29.70
N LEU A 8 -27.60 2.49 29.71
CA LEU A 8 -26.25 1.97 29.57
C LEU A 8 -25.82 2.15 28.12
N GLY A 9 -25.22 3.30 27.83
CA GLY A 9 -24.43 3.54 26.62
C GLY A 9 -23.23 2.59 26.63
N ARG A 10 -23.42 1.38 26.08
CA ARG A 10 -22.32 0.49 25.74
C ARG A 10 -21.63 1.08 24.51
N ASN A 11 -20.51 1.77 24.72
CA ASN A 11 -19.49 1.92 23.69
C ASN A 11 -18.95 0.53 23.38
N ILE A 12 -19.53 -0.12 22.37
CA ILE A 12 -19.07 -1.41 21.85
C ILE A 12 -17.80 -1.11 21.04
N PHE A 13 -16.66 -1.07 21.73
CA PHE A 13 -15.37 -1.23 21.08
C PHE A 13 -15.33 -2.66 20.53
N ARG A 14 -15.63 -2.81 19.23
CA ARG A 14 -15.45 -4.07 18.52
C ARG A 14 -13.94 -4.29 18.37
N SER A 15 -13.34 -5.07 19.26
CA SER A 15 -12.01 -5.62 19.03
C SER A 15 -12.09 -6.56 17.83
N TYR A 16 -11.48 -6.17 16.73
CA TYR A 16 -11.28 -7.03 15.57
C TYR A 16 -10.21 -8.07 15.95
N SER A 17 -10.65 -9.29 16.24
CA SER A 17 -9.73 -10.43 16.33
C SER A 17 -9.16 -10.69 14.95
N SER A 18 -7.84 -10.63 14.81
CA SER A 18 -7.09 -10.98 13.60
C SER A 18 -7.12 -12.49 13.28
N LYS A 19 -7.80 -13.30 14.12
CA LYS A 19 -7.96 -14.73 13.91
C LYS A 19 -9.25 -14.98 13.11
N PRO A 20 -9.17 -15.45 11.85
CA PRO A 20 -10.37 -15.83 11.11
C PRO A 20 -11.09 -16.94 11.85
N LEU A 21 -12.35 -16.70 12.21
CA LEU A 21 -13.22 -17.70 12.84
C LEU A 21 -14.00 -18.43 11.76
N ILE A 22 -13.77 -19.73 11.62
CA ILE A 22 -14.58 -20.58 10.76
C ILE A 22 -15.82 -20.99 11.56
N GLY A 23 -17.01 -20.61 11.07
CA GLY A 23 -18.28 -20.98 11.68
C GLY A 23 -18.65 -22.46 11.44
N PRO A 24 -19.69 -22.97 12.14
CA PRO A 24 -20.21 -24.31 11.91
C PRO A 24 -20.78 -24.47 10.49
N ARG A 25 -20.82 -25.72 9.98
CA ARG A 25 -21.37 -26.04 8.67
C ARG A 25 -22.87 -25.72 8.62
N PHE A 26 -23.31 -25.01 7.57
CA PHE A 26 -24.74 -24.82 7.29
C PHE A 26 -25.44 -26.16 7.01
N THR A 27 -26.63 -26.33 7.58
CA THR A 27 -27.44 -27.54 7.44
C THR A 27 -28.57 -27.39 6.41
N SER A 28 -28.95 -26.15 6.06
CA SER A 28 -30.03 -25.87 5.11
C SER A 28 -29.85 -24.55 4.36
N LEU A 29 -30.55 -24.41 3.21
CA LEU A 29 -30.59 -23.15 2.45
C LEU A 29 -31.18 -21.98 3.24
N ASN A 30 -32.07 -22.26 4.22
CA ASN A 30 -32.67 -21.23 5.05
C ASN A 30 -31.66 -20.60 6.02
N GLU A 31 -30.71 -21.39 6.53
CA GLU A 31 -29.62 -20.85 7.36
C GLU A 31 -28.69 -19.93 6.57
N ILE A 32 -28.43 -20.25 5.29
CA ILE A 32 -27.63 -19.39 4.41
C ILE A 32 -28.33 -18.05 4.20
N LYS A 33 -29.64 -18.06 3.89
CA LYS A 33 -30.43 -16.84 3.74
C LYS A 33 -30.41 -16.01 5.01
N ALA A 34 -30.68 -16.63 6.16
CA ALA A 34 -30.66 -15.95 7.45
C ALA A 34 -29.28 -15.34 7.78
N TYR A 35 -28.19 -16.01 7.37
CA TYR A 35 -26.83 -15.49 7.56
C TYR A 35 -26.54 -14.28 6.67
N ILE A 36 -26.92 -14.32 5.39
CA ILE A 36 -26.71 -13.22 4.44
C ILE A 36 -27.55 -11.99 4.80
N PHE A 37 -28.80 -12.20 5.23
CA PHE A 37 -29.71 -11.11 5.64
C PHE A 37 -29.54 -10.69 7.09
N LYS A 38 -28.54 -11.23 7.80
CA LYS A 38 -28.23 -10.77 9.15
C LYS A 38 -27.72 -9.34 9.07
N ASP A 39 -28.32 -8.45 9.86
CA ASP A 39 -27.85 -7.08 10.04
C ASP A 39 -26.39 -7.08 10.48
N SER A 40 -25.53 -6.84 9.49
CA SER A 40 -24.10 -6.70 9.65
C SER A 40 -23.73 -5.36 9.03
N LEU A 41 -22.84 -4.63 9.71
CA LEU A 41 -22.33 -3.39 9.16
C LEU A 41 -21.70 -3.70 7.79
N SER A 42 -22.17 -3.01 6.75
CA SER A 42 -21.50 -3.13 5.45
C SER A 42 -20.09 -2.54 5.57
N ALA A 43 -19.17 -3.02 4.72
CA ALA A 43 -17.84 -2.44 4.64
C ALA A 43 -17.90 -0.93 4.31
N ASN A 44 -18.87 -0.52 3.49
CA ASN A 44 -19.06 0.87 3.13
C ASN A 44 -19.46 1.71 4.35
N ASP A 45 -20.45 1.25 5.13
CA ASP A 45 -20.87 1.95 6.34
C ASP A 45 -19.75 2.04 7.37
N TYR A 46 -18.92 1.00 7.49
CA TYR A 46 -17.75 1.01 8.36
C TYR A 46 -16.74 2.10 7.97
N LEU A 47 -16.41 2.17 6.68
CA LEU A 47 -15.45 3.15 6.17
C LEU A 47 -16.00 4.58 6.28
N THR A 48 -17.26 4.81 5.91
CA THR A 48 -17.89 6.14 6.00
C THR A 48 -18.03 6.64 7.43
N ASN A 49 -18.35 5.76 8.39
CA ASN A 49 -18.40 6.13 9.82
C ASN A 49 -17.01 6.46 10.38
N SER A 50 -15.95 5.81 9.87
CA SER A 50 -14.57 6.05 10.28
C SER A 50 -14.01 7.37 9.72
N GLU A 51 -14.47 7.78 8.54
CA GLU A 51 -14.13 9.08 7.93
C GLU A 51 -14.84 10.26 8.60
N SER A 52 -16.11 10.10 8.96
CA SER A 52 -16.97 11.18 9.49
C SER A 52 -16.67 11.59 10.93
N GLN A 53 -15.94 10.77 11.70
CA GLN A 53 -15.51 11.10 13.06
C GLN A 53 -14.24 11.98 13.13
N ARG A 54 -13.69 12.41 11.98
CA ARG A 54 -12.44 13.16 11.94
C ARG A 54 -12.68 14.64 11.69
N ASP A 55 -12.31 15.43 12.67
CA ASP A 55 -12.28 16.88 12.59
C ASP A 55 -11.24 17.33 11.56
N GLN A 56 -11.74 17.94 10.47
CA GLN A 56 -11.02 18.70 9.46
C GLN A 56 -9.98 17.92 8.62
N LEU A 57 -10.37 17.59 7.38
CA LEU A 57 -9.46 17.24 6.30
C LEU A 57 -8.34 18.30 6.20
N GLN A 58 -7.13 17.95 6.66
CA GLN A 58 -5.97 18.79 6.42
C GLN A 58 -5.68 18.77 4.92
N ILE A 59 -5.85 19.93 4.29
CA ILE A 59 -5.52 20.10 2.88
C ILE A 59 -4.00 20.26 2.80
N PRO A 60 -3.30 19.42 2.01
CA PRO A 60 -1.85 19.55 1.82
C PRO A 60 -1.50 20.94 1.27
N SER A 61 -0.40 21.53 1.73
CA SER A 61 0.02 22.85 1.24
C SER A 61 0.39 22.80 -0.26
N LYS A 62 0.23 23.92 -0.96
CA LYS A 62 0.62 24.04 -2.38
C LYS A 62 2.08 23.63 -2.59
N GLN A 63 2.97 24.05 -1.69
CA GLN A 63 4.38 23.70 -1.71
C GLN A 63 4.62 22.19 -1.56
N ALA A 64 3.86 21.50 -0.71
CA ALA A 64 3.96 20.05 -0.56
C ALA A 64 3.57 19.32 -1.85
N VAL A 65 2.51 19.78 -2.53
CA VAL A 65 2.10 19.19 -3.81
C VAL A 65 3.12 19.43 -4.91
N VAL A 66 3.65 20.64 -5.03
CA VAL A 66 4.73 20.96 -6.00
C VAL A 66 5.96 20.09 -5.74
N LYS A 67 6.34 19.91 -4.46
CA LYS A 67 7.45 19.02 -4.08
C LYS A 67 7.17 17.57 -4.48
N LEU A 68 5.95 17.07 -4.28
CA LEU A 68 5.55 15.72 -4.68
C LEU A 68 5.62 15.55 -6.20
N CYS A 69 5.14 16.52 -6.98
CA CYS A 69 5.27 16.51 -8.44
C CYS A 69 6.75 16.37 -8.87
N ARG A 70 7.65 17.16 -8.27
CA ARG A 70 9.09 17.10 -8.55
C ARG A 70 9.70 15.74 -8.20
N LEU A 71 9.33 15.16 -7.05
CA LEU A 71 9.81 13.83 -6.64
C LEU A 71 9.30 12.71 -7.55
N SER A 72 8.09 12.85 -8.09
CA SER A 72 7.51 11.92 -9.06
C SER A 72 8.00 12.12 -10.50
N GLY A 73 8.87 13.11 -10.75
CA GLY A 73 9.31 13.46 -12.11
C GLY A 73 8.20 14.03 -12.98
N LEU A 74 7.18 14.64 -12.38
CA LEU A 74 6.04 15.26 -13.06
C LEU A 74 6.24 16.79 -13.17
N PRO A 75 5.84 17.42 -14.29
CA PRO A 75 5.89 18.86 -14.44
C PRO A 75 4.93 19.54 -13.45
N SER A 76 5.35 20.66 -12.88
CA SER A 76 4.57 21.40 -11.87
C SER A 76 4.02 22.74 -12.36
N GLU A 77 4.50 23.26 -13.49
CA GLU A 77 4.16 24.58 -14.04
C GLU A 77 2.72 24.63 -14.55
N ASP A 78 2.31 23.62 -15.32
CA ASP A 78 0.95 23.50 -15.89
C ASP A 78 0.02 22.56 -15.09
N ALA A 79 0.46 22.12 -13.91
CA ALA A 79 -0.30 21.17 -13.13
C ALA A 79 -1.50 21.85 -12.44
N ASP A 80 -2.67 21.20 -12.48
CA ASP A 80 -3.85 21.61 -11.72
C ASP A 80 -3.66 21.30 -10.22
N ILE A 81 -2.91 22.16 -9.54
CA ILE A 81 -2.50 21.96 -8.15
C ILE A 81 -3.72 21.87 -7.22
N GLU A 82 -4.77 22.66 -7.47
CA GLU A 82 -5.97 22.68 -6.63
C GLU A 82 -6.74 21.36 -6.69
N ARG A 83 -6.87 20.77 -7.89
CA ARG A 83 -7.46 19.43 -8.04
C ARG A 83 -6.58 18.36 -7.39
N ILE A 84 -5.26 18.46 -7.53
CA ILE A 84 -4.34 17.51 -6.89
C ILE A 84 -4.45 17.59 -5.36
N GLN A 85 -4.47 18.80 -4.78
CA GLN A 85 -4.66 19.00 -3.34
C GLN A 85 -5.96 18.37 -2.83
N ARG A 86 -7.08 18.59 -3.54
CA ARG A 86 -8.38 18.01 -3.16
C ARG A 86 -8.38 16.48 -3.24
N ASN A 87 -7.82 15.90 -4.30
CA ASN A 87 -7.77 14.45 -4.46
C ASN A 87 -6.82 13.82 -3.44
N LEU A 88 -5.66 14.42 -3.22
CA LEU A 88 -4.68 13.95 -2.26
C LEU A 88 -5.23 14.02 -0.83
N SER A 89 -5.96 15.07 -0.48
CA SER A 89 -6.61 15.19 0.83
C SER A 89 -7.61 14.05 1.07
N LYS A 90 -8.43 13.69 0.06
CA LYS A 90 -9.34 12.53 0.14
C LYS A 90 -8.61 11.19 0.26
N GLN A 91 -7.50 11.03 -0.45
CA GLN A 91 -6.69 9.82 -0.38
C GLN A 91 -6.05 9.66 1.00
N ILE A 92 -5.49 10.74 1.55
CA ILE A 92 -4.90 10.76 2.89
C ILE A 92 -5.96 10.46 3.94
N SER A 93 -7.12 11.12 3.90
CA SER A 93 -8.18 10.87 4.89
C SER A 93 -8.65 9.42 4.90
N PHE A 94 -8.71 8.79 3.73
CA PHE A 94 -9.07 7.37 3.61
C PHE A 94 -7.98 6.45 4.18
N ILE A 95 -6.70 6.69 3.85
CA ILE A 95 -5.59 5.86 4.33
C ILE A 95 -5.37 6.02 5.83
N ASP A 96 -5.55 7.23 6.36
CA ASP A 96 -5.37 7.52 7.77
C ASP A 96 -6.33 6.69 8.66
N ILE A 97 -7.37 6.03 8.12
CA ILE A 97 -8.19 5.03 8.84
C ILE A 97 -7.28 4.00 9.53
N LEU A 98 -6.17 3.65 8.90
CA LEU A 98 -5.19 2.70 9.42
C LEU A 98 -4.46 3.20 10.67
N HIS A 99 -4.29 4.51 10.89
CA HIS A 99 -3.61 5.04 12.07
C HIS A 99 -4.31 4.69 13.39
N ASN A 100 -5.63 4.49 13.37
CA ASN A 100 -6.40 4.10 14.55
C ASN A 100 -6.60 2.59 14.66
N THR A 101 -6.05 1.81 13.73
CA THR A 101 -6.21 0.36 13.72
C THR A 101 -5.16 -0.24 14.64
N GLN A 102 -5.60 -0.94 15.69
CA GLN A 102 -4.70 -1.65 16.59
C GLN A 102 -4.01 -2.77 15.82
N LEU A 103 -2.68 -2.74 15.78
CA LEU A 103 -1.86 -3.81 15.25
C LEU A 103 -1.69 -4.89 16.32
N ASN A 104 -1.69 -6.16 15.90
CA ASN A 104 -1.28 -7.24 16.79
C ASN A 104 0.25 -7.23 16.87
N GLU A 105 0.81 -6.79 18.00
CA GLU A 105 2.27 -6.70 18.24
C GLU A 105 2.99 -8.05 18.19
N GLU A 106 2.25 -9.17 18.25
CA GLU A 106 2.79 -10.52 18.09
C GLU A 106 3.18 -10.84 16.63
N VAL A 107 2.73 -10.03 15.66
CA VAL A 107 3.04 -10.22 14.23
C VAL A 107 4.30 -9.43 13.89
N ASP A 108 5.40 -10.13 13.61
CA ASP A 108 6.61 -9.50 13.10
C ASP A 108 6.31 -8.78 11.77
N GLU A 109 6.51 -7.46 11.77
CA GLU A 109 6.24 -6.55 10.66
C GLU A 109 6.95 -6.98 9.36
N ASN A 110 8.10 -7.66 9.48
CA ASN A 110 8.85 -8.19 8.34
C ASN A 110 8.15 -9.38 7.64
N TYR A 111 7.17 -9.99 8.31
CA TYR A 111 6.36 -11.12 7.81
C TYR A 111 4.88 -10.78 7.65
N ALA A 112 4.48 -9.51 7.73
CA ALA A 112 3.10 -9.02 7.57
C ALA A 112 2.53 -9.15 6.13
N ARG A 113 2.99 -10.13 5.35
CA ARG A 113 2.41 -10.50 4.05
C ARG A 113 1.29 -11.53 4.25
N LEU A 114 0.32 -11.52 3.33
CA LEU A 114 -0.78 -12.51 3.28
C LEU A 114 -0.30 -13.97 3.27
N VAL A 115 0.94 -14.21 2.81
CA VAL A 115 1.61 -15.51 2.87
C VAL A 115 2.92 -15.33 3.64
N PRO A 116 3.12 -16.03 4.77
CA PRO A 116 4.34 -15.95 5.54
C PRO A 116 5.52 -16.44 4.70
N ARG A 117 6.58 -15.63 4.63
CA ARG A 117 7.84 -16.06 4.04
C ARG A 117 8.58 -16.94 5.03
N HIS A 118 8.76 -18.21 4.71
CA HIS A 118 9.76 -19.03 5.38
C HIS A 118 11.12 -18.71 4.78
N ASN A 119 11.75 -17.64 5.26
CA ASN A 119 13.12 -17.32 4.86
C ASN A 119 14.05 -18.32 5.57
N SER A 120 14.59 -19.29 4.84
CA SER A 120 15.69 -20.11 5.34
C SER A 120 16.97 -19.27 5.39
N ALA A 121 17.71 -19.35 6.49
CA ALA A 121 19.03 -18.74 6.56
C ALA A 121 19.93 -19.36 5.49
N LEU A 122 20.63 -18.52 4.73
CA LEU A 122 21.57 -18.99 3.72
C LEU A 122 22.79 -19.59 4.43
N SER A 123 23.01 -20.89 4.25
CA SER A 123 24.18 -21.54 4.86
C SER A 123 25.46 -21.16 4.11
N TYR A 124 26.61 -21.33 4.76
CA TYR A 124 27.91 -21.12 4.11
C TYR A 124 28.08 -22.02 2.89
N GLU A 125 27.65 -23.28 2.97
CA GLU A 125 27.72 -24.24 1.86
C GLU A 125 26.83 -23.81 0.69
N GLU A 126 25.60 -23.37 0.99
CA GLU A 126 24.68 -22.85 -0.03
C GLU A 126 25.20 -21.57 -0.67
N PHE A 127 25.81 -20.68 0.12
CA PHE A 127 26.45 -19.47 -0.37
C PHE A 127 27.60 -19.79 -1.33
N MET A 128 28.51 -20.68 -0.92
CA MET A 128 29.64 -21.10 -1.76
C MET A 128 29.18 -21.82 -3.03
N ARG A 129 28.14 -22.66 -2.92
CA ARG A 129 27.53 -23.32 -4.09
C ARG A 129 26.95 -22.31 -5.08
N ARG A 130 26.19 -21.32 -4.59
CA ARG A 130 25.62 -20.25 -5.45
C ARG A 130 26.70 -19.42 -6.14
N ILE A 131 27.83 -19.15 -5.47
CA ILE A 131 28.98 -18.47 -6.09
C ILE A 131 29.54 -19.30 -7.26
N ALA A 132 29.67 -20.61 -7.08
CA ALA A 132 30.13 -21.49 -8.14
C ALA A 132 29.14 -21.55 -9.31
N GLU A 133 27.85 -21.66 -9.04
CA GLU A 133 26.76 -21.72 -10.04
C GLU A 133 26.59 -20.39 -10.82
N ASN A 134 26.76 -19.23 -10.16
CA ASN A 134 26.63 -17.92 -10.81
C ASN A 134 27.61 -17.71 -11.98
N LYS A 135 28.80 -18.31 -11.92
CA LYS A 135 29.80 -18.23 -13.00
C LYS A 135 29.32 -18.86 -14.32
N GLU A 136 28.42 -19.84 -14.26
CA GLU A 136 27.82 -20.45 -15.45
C GLU A 136 26.70 -19.58 -16.04
N MET A 137 25.93 -18.91 -15.19
CA MET A 137 24.79 -18.06 -15.61
C MET A 137 25.22 -16.74 -16.25
N GLN A 138 26.39 -16.22 -15.85
CA GLN A 138 27.04 -15.02 -16.43
C GLN A 138 27.27 -15.11 -17.95
N ARG A 139 27.39 -16.32 -18.51
CA ARG A 139 27.71 -16.53 -19.93
C ARG A 139 26.57 -16.21 -20.90
N VAL A 140 25.33 -16.09 -20.43
CA VAL A 140 24.16 -16.01 -21.34
C VAL A 140 23.62 -14.58 -21.49
N ALA A 141 23.74 -13.72 -20.47
CA ALA A 141 23.15 -12.37 -20.49
C ALA A 141 24.08 -11.25 -20.01
N GLU A 142 25.23 -11.58 -19.40
CA GLU A 142 26.18 -10.59 -18.84
C GLU A 142 27.51 -10.58 -19.62
N GLN A 143 27.55 -11.24 -20.78
CA GLN A 143 28.73 -11.18 -21.63
C GLN A 143 28.84 -9.79 -22.24
N GLU A 144 30.00 -9.15 -22.07
CA GLU A 144 30.31 -7.87 -22.71
C GLU A 144 30.07 -8.00 -24.22
N GLU A 145 29.46 -6.96 -24.82
CA GLU A 145 29.10 -6.91 -26.25
C GLU A 145 28.05 -7.95 -26.71
N SER A 146 27.43 -8.71 -25.81
CA SER A 146 26.35 -9.66 -26.18
C SER A 146 25.09 -8.97 -26.72
N TRP A 147 24.92 -7.69 -26.42
CA TRP A 147 23.86 -6.84 -26.97
C TRP A 147 24.28 -5.36 -26.92
N ASP A 148 23.74 -4.57 -27.84
CA ASP A 148 23.89 -3.11 -27.82
C ASP A 148 22.95 -2.51 -26.77
N SER A 149 23.55 -2.05 -25.68
CA SER A 149 22.86 -1.49 -24.52
C SER A 149 22.08 -0.20 -24.82
N THR A 150 22.48 0.51 -25.88
CA THR A 150 21.91 1.80 -26.27
C THR A 150 20.91 1.71 -27.42
N SER A 151 20.82 0.57 -28.10
CA SER A 151 19.95 0.36 -29.27
C SER A 151 18.46 0.72 -29.08
N ALA A 152 17.94 0.62 -27.85
CA ALA A 152 16.56 0.95 -27.52
C ALA A 152 16.35 2.41 -27.06
N ALA A 153 17.43 3.20 -26.96
CA ALA A 153 17.36 4.58 -26.51
C ALA A 153 16.75 5.49 -27.58
N ALA A 154 15.91 6.44 -27.15
CA ALA A 154 15.37 7.46 -28.06
C ALA A 154 16.44 8.43 -28.59
N LEU A 155 17.52 8.62 -27.82
CA LEU A 155 18.68 9.43 -28.18
C LEU A 155 19.95 8.71 -27.72
N GLU A 156 20.87 8.52 -28.66
CA GLU A 156 22.18 7.93 -28.44
C GLU A 156 23.22 8.77 -29.18
N LYS A 157 24.43 8.83 -28.62
CA LYS A 157 25.61 9.31 -29.33
C LYS A 157 26.81 8.47 -28.93
N ASP A 158 27.47 7.87 -29.91
CA ASP A 158 28.71 7.09 -29.70
C ASP A 158 28.57 6.01 -28.60
N HIS A 159 27.46 5.26 -28.56
CA HIS A 159 27.13 4.29 -27.51
C HIS A 159 26.93 4.85 -26.10
N TYR A 160 26.68 6.16 -25.98
CA TYR A 160 26.23 6.80 -24.75
C TYR A 160 24.75 7.16 -24.82
N PHE A 161 24.04 6.97 -23.71
CA PHE A 161 22.72 7.55 -23.50
C PHE A 161 22.82 9.07 -23.42
N VAL A 162 22.04 9.78 -24.24
CA VAL A 162 22.05 11.24 -24.27
C VAL A 162 20.85 11.80 -23.51
N ILE A 163 21.12 12.64 -22.52
CA ILE A 163 20.12 13.40 -21.77
C ILE A 163 20.24 14.85 -22.19
N ARG A 164 19.10 15.48 -22.53
CA ARG A 164 19.09 16.90 -22.89
C ARG A 164 19.17 17.76 -21.63
N GLU A 165 19.91 18.86 -21.72
CA GLU A 165 20.18 19.77 -20.61
C GLU A 165 18.90 20.47 -20.09
N ASP A 166 17.94 20.77 -20.98
CA ASP A 166 16.62 21.32 -20.64
C ASP A 166 15.80 20.44 -19.68
N ILE A 167 16.01 19.12 -19.70
CA ILE A 167 15.39 18.17 -18.77
C ILE A 167 16.05 18.22 -17.37
N LEU A 168 17.31 18.66 -17.30
CA LEU A 168 18.09 18.75 -16.06
C LEU A 168 17.91 20.11 -15.39
N GLU A 169 17.83 21.19 -16.16
CA GLU A 169 17.67 22.55 -15.64
C GLU A 169 16.29 22.81 -15.02
N ASN A 170 15.24 22.15 -15.54
CA ASN A 170 13.88 22.24 -15.00
C ASN A 170 13.68 21.51 -13.64
N LYS A 171 14.79 21.09 -13.01
CA LYS A 171 14.81 20.39 -11.72
C LYS A 171 15.44 21.19 -10.59
N ASN A 172 15.78 22.48 -10.76
CA ASN A 172 16.30 23.32 -9.68
C ASN A 172 15.24 24.20 -9.03
#